data_AF-A0A5Q0H0B1-F1
#
_entry.id   AF-A0A5Q0H0B1-F1
#
_cell.length_a   1.000
_cell.length_b   1.000
_cell.length_c   1.000
_cell.angle_alpha   90.00
_cell.angle_beta   90.00
_cell.angle_gamma   90.00
#
_symmetry.space_group_name_H-M   'P 1'
#
loop_
_entity.id
_entity.type
_entity.pdbx_description
1 polymer ?
#
loop_
_entity_poly.entity_id
_entity_poly.type
_entity_poly.pdbx_seq_one_letter_code
_entity_poly.pdbx_strand_id
1 'polypeptide(L)' 'MPPPAPKPACDPNYSGCVPIASDVDCAGGSGDGPAYVTGPVNVIGTDIYRLDNDKDGVGCE' A
#
# COMPACT_ATOMS: atom_id res chain seq x y z
N MET A 1 12.23 -23.08 -3.79
CA MET A 1 11.80 -22.19 -2.68
C MET A 1 11.49 -20.84 -3.30
N PRO A 2 10.28 -20.28 -3.15
CA PRO A 2 10.04 -18.90 -3.57
C PRO A 2 11.00 -17.98 -2.78
N PRO A 3 11.56 -16.95 -3.43
CA PRO A 3 12.42 -16.00 -2.73
C PRO A 3 11.65 -15.34 -1.59
N PRO A 4 12.32 -15.01 -0.46
CA PRO A 4 11.67 -14.32 0.65
C PRO A 4 11.09 -13.01 0.12
N ALA A 5 9.79 -12.79 0.37
CA ALA A 5 9.15 -11.52 0.06
C ALA A 5 9.97 -10.38 0.68
N PRO A 6 10.24 -9.30 -0.06
CA PRO A 6 10.99 -8.17 0.48
C PRO A 6 10.32 -7.72 1.79
N LYS A 7 11.14 -7.54 2.84
CA LYS A 7 10.67 -6.93 4.08
C LYS A 7 10.02 -5.60 3.70
N PRO A 8 8.82 -5.28 4.20
CA PRO A 8 8.14 -4.08 3.81
C PRO A 8 8.95 -2.88 4.28
N ALA A 9 9.73 -2.32 3.36
CA ALA A 9 10.21 -0.97 3.50
C ALA A 9 8.94 -0.12 3.41
N CYS A 10 8.62 0.64 4.45
CA CYS A 10 7.50 1.55 4.41
C CYS A 10 7.79 2.60 3.35
N ASP A 11 6.89 2.79 2.39
CA ASP A 11 7.08 3.81 1.38
C ASP A 11 6.96 5.22 2.00
N PRO A 12 7.96 6.11 1.85
CA PRO A 12 7.94 7.45 2.45
C PRO A 12 6.94 8.41 1.80
N ASN A 13 6.36 8.05 0.65
CA ASN A 13 5.29 8.83 0.02
C ASN A 13 3.95 8.65 0.73
N TYR A 14 3.85 7.77 1.72
CA TYR A 14 2.64 7.55 2.50
C TYR A 14 2.92 7.76 3.99
N SER A 15 1.95 8.31 4.72
CA SER A 15 2.06 8.56 6.15
C SER A 15 1.92 7.30 7.00
N GLY A 16 1.43 6.22 6.40
CA GLY A 16 1.39 4.89 7.01
C GLY A 16 2.50 4.00 6.49
N CYS A 17 2.71 2.85 7.13
CA CYS A 17 3.64 1.87 6.61
C CYS A 17 3.00 1.10 5.45
N VAL A 18 3.10 1.67 4.24
CA VAL A 18 2.76 0.98 3.00
C VAL A 18 3.90 0.03 2.65
N PRO A 19 3.67 -1.29 2.66
CA PRO A 19 4.71 -2.25 2.32
C PRO A 19 5.13 -2.09 0.86
N ILE A 20 6.41 -1.82 0.58
CA ILE A 20 6.91 -1.79 -0.81
C ILE A 20 6.85 -3.20 -1.42
N ALA A 21 5.84 -3.43 -2.27
CA ALA A 21 5.62 -4.66 -3.03
C ALA A 21 5.26 -4.34 -4.49
N SER A 22 5.09 -5.37 -5.33
CA SER A 22 4.65 -5.19 -6.73
C SER A 22 3.22 -4.68 -6.84
N ASP A 23 2.38 -5.02 -5.86
CA ASP A 23 0.97 -4.65 -5.75
C ASP A 23 0.63 -4.61 -4.26
N VAL A 24 0.02 -3.52 -3.82
CA VAL A 24 -0.35 -3.31 -2.41
C VAL A 24 -1.83 -3.06 -2.36
N ASP A 25 -2.55 -3.97 -1.73
CA ASP A 25 -3.98 -3.89 -1.57
C ASP A 25 -4.37 -3.43 -0.16
N CYS A 26 -5.56 -2.89 -0.03
CA CYS A 26 -6.14 -2.58 1.27
C CYS A 26 -6.51 -3.87 2.02
N ALA A 27 -6.03 -4.02 3.25
CA ALA A 27 -6.36 -5.13 4.12
C ALA A 27 -7.83 -5.04 4.51
N GLY A 28 -8.65 -5.94 3.94
CA GLY A 28 -10.11 -5.93 4.08
C GLY A 28 -10.86 -5.83 2.75
N GLY A 29 -10.17 -5.50 1.66
CA GLY A 29 -10.69 -5.60 0.30
C GLY A 29 -10.49 -6.99 -0.32
N SER A 30 -11.08 -7.22 -1.50
CA SER A 30 -10.90 -8.41 -2.33
C SER A 30 -9.55 -8.43 -3.07
N GLY A 31 -8.50 -7.86 -2.49
CA GLY A 31 -7.18 -7.82 -3.10
C GLY A 31 -6.54 -9.20 -3.12
N ASP A 32 -5.97 -9.60 -4.26
CA ASP A 32 -5.18 -10.83 -4.44
C ASP A 32 -3.66 -10.55 -4.31
N GLY A 33 -3.30 -9.31 -3.94
CA GLY A 33 -1.93 -8.85 -3.85
C GLY A 33 -1.11 -9.57 -2.77
N PRO A 34 0.21 -9.73 -2.97
CA PRO A 34 1.09 -10.38 -2.00
C PRO A 34 1.32 -9.54 -0.73
N ALA A 35 0.92 -8.26 -0.75
CA ALA A 35 1.06 -7.34 0.36
C ALA A 35 -0.26 -6.60 0.60
N TYR A 36 -0.60 -6.46 1.88
CA TYR A 36 -1.81 -5.77 2.32
C TYR A 36 -1.43 -4.65 3.29
N VAL A 37 -2.12 -3.51 3.19
CA VAL A 37 -1.98 -2.39 4.12
C VAL A 37 -3.25 -2.21 4.93
N THR A 38 -3.14 -2.18 6.25
CA THR A 38 -4.29 -2.04 7.14
C THR A 38 -4.48 -0.60 7.59
N GLY A 39 -5.65 -0.05 7.26
CA GLY A 39 -6.12 1.27 7.70
C GLY A 39 -5.94 2.36 6.64
N PRO A 40 -6.49 3.56 6.91
CA PRO A 40 -6.35 4.69 6.00
C PRO A 40 -4.88 5.09 5.90
N VAL A 41 -4.36 5.10 4.68
CA VAL A 41 -3.00 5.48 4.35
C VAL A 41 -3.00 6.82 3.66
N ASN A 42 -2.58 7.86 4.38
CA ASN A 42 -2.48 9.18 3.77
C ASN A 42 -1.34 9.21 2.74
N VAL A 43 -1.65 9.65 1.53
CA VAL A 43 -0.66 9.93 0.49
C VAL A 43 -0.02 11.28 0.80
N ILE A 44 1.26 11.27 1.19
CA ILE A 44 2.06 12.48 1.44
C ILE A 44 2.64 13.01 0.13
N GLY A 45 3.10 12.10 -0.72
CA GLY A 45 3.83 12.41 -1.95
C GLY A 45 3.01 12.10 -3.18
N THR A 46 3.45 11.09 -3.91
CA THR A 46 2.76 10.59 -5.11
C THR A 46 2.16 9.24 -4.81
N ASP A 47 0.90 9.04 -5.19
CA ASP A 47 0.26 7.73 -5.11
C ASP A 47 0.77 6.83 -6.25
N ILE A 48 1.88 6.13 -6.00
CA ILE A 48 2.53 5.21 -6.93
C ILE A 48 1.79 3.87 -7.01
N TYR A 49 1.17 3.45 -5.92
CA TYR A 49 0.48 2.17 -5.80
C TYR A 49 -1.02 2.25 -6.15
N ARG A 50 -1.54 3.44 -6.46
CA ARG A 50 -2.96 3.64 -6.76
C ARG A 50 -3.89 3.16 -5.64
N LEU A 51 -3.42 3.33 -4.40
CA LEU A 51 -4.21 3.03 -3.20
C LEU A 51 -5.34 4.04 -3.02
N ASP A 52 -5.15 5.24 -3.57
CA ASP A 52 -6.07 6.36 -3.54
C ASP A 52 -6.61 6.58 -4.97
N ASN A 53 -7.80 6.04 -5.21
CA ASN A 53 -8.39 6.03 -6.54
C ASN A 53 -9.11 7.34 -6.87
N ASP A 54 -9.62 8.04 -5.86
CA ASP A 54 -10.33 9.31 -5.95
C ASP A 54 -9.44 10.56 -5.78
N LYS A 55 -8.19 10.35 -5.37
CA LYS A 55 -7.10 11.32 -5.18
C LYS A 55 -7.40 12.36 -4.11
N ASP A 56 -8.05 11.97 -3.04
CA ASP A 56 -8.34 12.82 -1.89
C ASP A 56 -7.13 12.95 -0.93
N GLY A 57 -6.13 12.10 -1.10
CA GLY A 57 -4.95 12.00 -0.26
C GLY A 57 -5.06 10.91 0.81
N VAL A 58 -6.08 10.04 0.76
CA VAL A 58 -6.29 8.91 1.68
C VAL A 58 -6.54 7.64 0.88
N GLY A 59 -5.57 6.73 0.86
CA GLY A 59 -5.78 5.38 0.36
C GLY A 59 -6.42 4.48 1.42
N CYS A 60 -7.12 3.44 0.99
CA CYS A 60 -7.68 2.40 1.88
C CYS A 60 -8.61 2.91 2.99
N GLU A 61 -9.57 3.75 2.60
CA GLU A 61 -10.75 4.06 3.42
C GLU A 61 -11.77 2.91 3.53
#